data_AF-A0A9D9V1L8-F1
#
_entry.id   AF-A0A9D9V1L8-F1
#
_cell.length_a   1.000
_cell.length_b   1.000
_cell.length_c   1.000
_cell.angle_alpha   90.00
_cell.angle_beta   90.00
_cell.angle_gamma   90.00
#
_symmetry.space_group_name_H-M   'P 1'
#
loop_
_entity.id
_entity.type
_entity.pdbx_description
1 polymer ?
#
loop_
_entity_poly.entity_id
_entity_poly.type
_entity_poly.pdbx_seq_one_letter_code
_entity_poly.pdbx_strand_id
1 'polypeptide(L)'
;MKSFSYKHFIIAALCIFQTEINAENAVITFFIKEEIQKKEEPVVVNERFMSKKLSQPSFIKAIGKDRSWLDQPGVDGLQASYLGYITISDKNGQITFPRQQQSDTIYLLVTPQMQAEFMLSPTLIHHWIVNKNSPYAFYEISRKKNKKLNTYYFDIKKIEIPKKVPLNIITIYAHPDHIQVPVGILLNTYSTNFILPELQAKKINTVKNSLYTLSIKQYFEQINIESKNDMPTITTMVTNQ
;
A
#
# COMPACT_ATOMS: atom_id res chain seq x y z
N MET A 1 -56.35 -13.58 26.06
CA MET A 1 -54.92 -13.98 26.07
C MET A 1 -54.51 -14.28 24.63
N LYS A 2 -53.64 -13.45 24.03
CA LYS A 2 -53.17 -13.63 22.64
C LYS A 2 -51.78 -14.27 22.68
N SER A 3 -51.62 -15.46 22.10
CA SER A 3 -50.31 -16.12 21.97
C SER A 3 -49.52 -15.44 20.86
N PHE A 4 -48.44 -14.75 21.23
CA PHE A 4 -47.53 -14.15 20.27
C PHE A 4 -46.60 -15.23 19.70
N SER A 5 -46.60 -15.37 18.38
CA SER A 5 -45.91 -16.43 17.61
C SER A 5 -44.40 -16.20 17.61
N TYR A 6 -43.69 -16.96 18.44
CA TYR A 6 -42.22 -16.96 18.61
C TYR A 6 -41.43 -17.33 17.33
N LYS A 7 -42.09 -17.88 16.31
CA LYS A 7 -41.43 -18.40 15.09
C LYS A 7 -40.93 -17.32 14.15
N HIS A 8 -41.43 -16.08 14.23
CA HIS A 8 -40.99 -14.99 13.36
C HIS A 8 -39.72 -14.29 13.85
N PHE A 9 -39.36 -14.44 15.14
CA PHE A 9 -38.19 -13.77 15.71
C PHE A 9 -36.87 -14.48 15.35
N ILE A 10 -36.92 -15.80 15.13
CA ILE A 10 -35.71 -16.61 14.83
C ILE A 10 -35.24 -16.38 13.39
N ILE A 11 -36.16 -16.12 12.44
CA ILE A 11 -35.79 -15.87 11.04
C ILE A 11 -35.15 -14.48 10.87
N ALA A 12 -35.60 -13.48 11.62
CA ALA A 12 -34.99 -12.14 11.60
C ALA A 12 -33.56 -12.14 12.18
N ALA A 13 -33.28 -12.96 13.20
CA ALA A 13 -31.93 -13.05 13.78
C ALA A 13 -30.92 -13.75 12.84
N LEU A 14 -31.37 -14.70 12.01
CA LEU A 14 -30.48 -15.42 11.09
C LEU A 14 -30.02 -14.58 9.88
N CYS A 15 -30.82 -13.58 9.46
CA CYS A 15 -30.44 -12.70 8.35
C CYS A 15 -29.46 -11.58 8.74
N ILE A 16 -29.29 -11.28 10.04
CA ILE A 16 -28.37 -10.22 10.48
C ILE A 16 -26.90 -10.69 10.43
N PHE A 17 -26.64 -12.00 10.39
CA PHE A 17 -25.28 -12.56 10.35
C PHE A 17 -24.68 -12.75 8.96
N GLN A 18 -25.37 -12.41 7.86
CA GLN A 18 -24.85 -12.58 6.50
C GLN A 18 -24.35 -11.28 5.83
N THR A 19 -24.15 -10.20 6.59
CA THR A 19 -23.51 -8.98 6.07
C THR A 19 -22.04 -8.87 6.44
N GLU A 20 -21.35 -9.99 6.63
CA GLU A 20 -19.90 -10.02 6.46
C GLU A 20 -19.61 -9.94 4.96
N ILE A 21 -19.60 -8.71 4.45
CA ILE A 21 -19.08 -8.37 3.13
C ILE A 21 -17.69 -9.01 3.04
N ASN A 22 -17.53 -9.99 2.15
CA ASN A 22 -16.28 -10.67 1.81
C ASN A 22 -15.13 -9.66 1.65
N ALA A 23 -14.43 -9.38 2.74
CA ALA A 23 -13.20 -8.60 2.77
C ALA A 23 -11.97 -9.48 2.47
N GLU A 24 -12.15 -10.79 2.34
CA GLU A 24 -11.07 -11.78 2.17
C GLU A 24 -10.16 -11.53 0.96
N ASN A 25 -10.62 -10.81 -0.07
CA ASN A 25 -9.85 -10.57 -1.29
C ASN A 25 -9.54 -9.08 -1.57
N ALA A 26 -9.79 -8.17 -0.62
CA ALA A 26 -9.49 -6.75 -0.83
C ALA A 26 -7.98 -6.50 -0.75
N VAL A 27 -7.44 -5.69 -1.66
CA VAL A 27 -6.02 -5.33 -1.70
C VAL A 27 -5.79 -3.83 -1.58
N ILE A 28 -4.61 -3.45 -1.09
CA ILE A 28 -4.07 -2.09 -1.22
C ILE A 28 -2.99 -2.16 -2.31
N THR A 29 -3.08 -1.33 -3.34
CA THR A 29 -2.12 -1.34 -4.45
C THR A 29 -1.78 0.07 -4.91
N PHE A 30 -0.57 0.27 -5.39
CA PHE A 30 -0.09 1.53 -5.92
C PHE A 30 1.08 1.34 -6.86
N PHE A 31 1.35 2.37 -7.66
CA PHE A 31 2.41 2.36 -8.67
C PHE A 31 3.44 3.43 -8.35
N ILE A 32 4.70 3.13 -8.61
CA ILE A 32 5.82 4.06 -8.49
C ILE A 32 6.47 4.19 -9.86
N LYS A 33 6.31 5.36 -10.49
CA LYS A 33 6.94 5.64 -11.77
C LYS A 33 8.26 6.35 -11.59
N GLU A 34 9.21 6.03 -12.45
CA GLU A 34 10.45 6.79 -12.52
C GLU A 34 10.14 8.21 -13.01
N GLU A 35 10.67 9.20 -12.29
CA GLU A 35 10.62 10.59 -12.70
C GLU A 35 11.45 10.73 -13.98
N ILE A 36 10.75 10.84 -15.12
CA ILE A 36 11.40 11.21 -16.37
C ILE A 36 11.84 12.67 -16.19
N GLN A 37 13.13 12.86 -15.94
CA GLN A 37 13.73 14.18 -16.07
C GLN A 37 13.42 14.63 -17.50
N LYS A 38 12.44 15.53 -17.65
CA LYS A 38 12.31 16.29 -18.89
C LYS A 38 13.65 16.99 -19.03
N LYS A 39 14.53 16.47 -19.90
CA LYS A 39 15.57 17.29 -20.50
C LYS A 39 14.82 18.52 -20.97
N GLU A 40 15.15 19.69 -20.41
CA GLU A 40 14.70 20.95 -20.96
C GLU A 40 15.07 20.90 -22.44
N GLU A 41 14.08 20.65 -23.30
CA GLU A 41 14.28 20.81 -24.72
C GLU A 41 14.70 22.27 -24.89
N PRO A 42 15.83 22.57 -25.54
CA PRO A 42 16.13 23.95 -25.85
C PRO A 42 14.94 24.49 -26.62
N VAL A 43 14.34 25.56 -26.10
CA VAL A 43 13.26 26.28 -26.77
C VAL A 43 13.87 26.84 -28.05
N VAL A 44 13.82 26.05 -29.13
CA VAL A 44 14.11 26.51 -30.46
C VAL A 44 12.84 27.20 -30.94
N VAL A 45 12.71 28.49 -30.59
CA VAL A 45 11.81 29.38 -31.31
C VAL A 45 12.36 29.50 -32.72
N ASN A 46 11.82 28.71 -33.65
CA ASN A 46 11.87 29.02 -35.06
C ASN A 46 10.44 28.93 -35.60
N GLU A 47 9.71 30.02 -35.40
CA GLU A 47 8.54 30.34 -36.20
C GLU A 47 8.99 30.58 -37.64
N ARG A 48 8.98 29.54 -38.45
CA ARG A 48 8.87 29.67 -39.90
C ARG A 48 7.73 28.81 -40.37
N PHE A 49 6.63 29.50 -40.68
CA PHE A 49 5.53 29.05 -41.52
C PHE A 49 6.04 28.14 -42.63
N MET A 50 5.78 26.84 -42.50
CA MET A 50 5.93 25.87 -43.57
C MET A 50 4.56 25.22 -43.74
N SER A 51 3.78 25.79 -44.65
CA SER A 51 2.59 25.16 -45.23
C SER A 51 3.02 23.93 -46.03
N LYS A 52 3.29 22.83 -45.33
CA LYS A 52 3.42 21.50 -45.94
C LYS A 52 2.12 20.74 -45.71
N LYS A 53 1.45 20.49 -46.84
CA LYS A 53 0.31 19.61 -47.07
C LYS A 53 0.12 18.58 -45.94
N LEU A 54 -0.97 18.74 -45.16
CA LEU A 54 -1.39 17.79 -44.14
C LEU A 54 -1.54 16.39 -44.79
N SER A 55 -0.63 15.49 -44.47
CA SER A 55 -0.77 14.08 -44.80
C SER A 55 -1.95 13.51 -44.01
N GLN A 56 -2.98 13.04 -44.71
CA GLN A 56 -4.12 12.36 -44.10
C GLN A 56 -3.64 11.18 -43.24
N PRO A 57 -4.22 10.97 -42.04
CA PRO A 57 -3.84 9.87 -41.18
C PRO A 57 -4.33 8.56 -41.80
N SER A 58 -3.41 7.80 -42.40
CA SER A 58 -3.66 6.41 -42.76
C SER A 58 -3.65 5.58 -41.48
N PHE A 59 -4.82 5.03 -41.14
CA PHE A 59 -5.08 4.16 -39.97
C PHE A 59 -4.14 2.94 -39.84
N ILE A 60 -3.33 2.65 -40.86
CA ILE A 60 -2.47 1.47 -40.95
C ILE A 60 -1.09 1.72 -40.31
N LYS A 61 -0.65 2.98 -40.09
CA LYS A 61 0.63 3.28 -39.43
C LYS A 61 0.56 3.33 -37.90
N ALA A 62 -0.63 3.23 -37.30
CA ALA A 62 -0.80 3.23 -35.84
C ALA A 62 -0.52 1.86 -35.17
N ILE A 63 -0.31 0.79 -35.95
CA ILE A 63 -0.22 -0.60 -35.43
C ILE A 63 1.24 -1.07 -35.22
N GLY A 64 2.25 -0.29 -35.61
CA GLY A 64 3.64 -0.75 -35.57
C GLY A 64 4.63 0.33 -35.18
N LYS A 65 4.96 0.40 -33.89
CA LYS A 65 6.22 0.86 -33.25
C LYS A 65 6.04 1.70 -31.98
N ASP A 66 4.83 2.15 -31.67
CA ASP A 66 4.61 2.88 -30.43
C ASP A 66 4.20 1.93 -29.29
N ARG A 67 5.18 1.16 -28.81
CA ARG A 67 5.07 0.40 -27.55
C ARG A 67 5.33 1.28 -26.32
N SER A 68 5.33 2.61 -26.45
CA SER A 68 5.60 3.51 -25.32
C SER A 68 4.65 3.34 -24.13
N TRP A 69 3.45 2.78 -24.35
CA TRP A 69 2.52 2.41 -23.28
C TRP A 69 2.88 1.10 -22.56
N LEU A 70 3.62 0.19 -23.22
CA LEU A 70 4.19 -1.03 -22.62
C LEU A 70 5.52 -0.75 -21.88
N ASP A 71 6.22 0.33 -22.24
CA ASP A 71 7.51 0.72 -21.69
C ASP A 71 7.40 1.92 -20.73
N GLN A 72 6.37 2.01 -19.89
CA GLN A 72 6.41 2.99 -18.79
C GLN A 72 7.40 2.49 -17.74
N PRO A 73 8.56 3.15 -17.53
CA PRO A 73 9.56 2.66 -16.59
C PRO A 73 9.02 2.82 -15.17
N GLY A 74 8.51 1.72 -14.62
CA GLY A 74 8.29 1.60 -13.19
C GLY A 74 9.61 1.42 -12.46
N VAL A 75 9.65 1.81 -11.18
CA VAL A 75 10.81 1.50 -10.35
C VAL A 75 10.70 0.06 -9.86
N ASP A 76 11.48 -0.84 -10.46
CA ASP A 76 11.62 -2.25 -10.05
C ASP A 76 12.51 -2.37 -8.81
N GLY A 77 12.19 -3.29 -7.91
CA GLY A 77 13.05 -3.62 -6.77
C GLY A 77 12.92 -2.72 -5.54
N LEU A 78 11.92 -1.82 -5.49
CA LEU A 78 11.66 -0.98 -4.32
C LEU A 78 10.89 -1.77 -3.26
N GLN A 79 11.42 -1.84 -2.05
CA GLN A 79 10.76 -2.56 -0.97
C GLN A 79 9.79 -1.69 -0.18
N ALA A 80 8.72 -2.33 0.25
CA ALA A 80 7.78 -1.76 1.19
C ALA A 80 7.28 -2.82 2.19
N SER A 81 6.77 -2.36 3.32
CA SER A 81 6.11 -3.21 4.31
C SER A 81 4.77 -2.65 4.79
N TYR A 82 3.87 -3.54 5.18
CA TYR A 82 2.57 -3.21 5.73
C TYR A 82 2.06 -4.36 6.61
N LEU A 83 1.74 -4.09 7.89
CA LEU A 83 1.16 -5.07 8.83
C LEU A 83 1.80 -6.47 8.81
N GLY A 84 3.13 -6.54 8.90
CA GLY A 84 3.81 -7.85 8.89
C GLY A 84 4.13 -8.38 7.49
N TYR A 85 3.61 -7.78 6.42
CA TYR A 85 3.99 -8.15 5.06
C TYR A 85 5.18 -7.31 4.59
N ILE A 86 6.13 -7.95 3.89
CA ILE A 86 7.17 -7.27 3.10
C ILE A 86 6.96 -7.67 1.64
N THR A 87 7.02 -6.68 0.75
CA THR A 87 6.93 -6.90 -0.69
C THR A 87 7.92 -6.01 -1.43
N ILE A 88 8.07 -6.27 -2.72
CA ILE A 88 8.98 -5.56 -3.62
C ILE A 88 8.16 -5.11 -4.83
N SER A 89 8.41 -3.90 -5.32
CA SER A 89 7.80 -3.42 -6.55
C SER A 89 8.22 -4.27 -7.75
N ASP A 90 7.28 -4.51 -8.65
CA ASP A 90 7.56 -5.23 -9.90
C ASP A 90 8.16 -4.31 -10.98
N LYS A 91 8.33 -4.85 -12.20
CA LYS A 91 8.85 -4.11 -13.37
C LYS A 91 8.00 -2.90 -13.77
N ASN A 92 6.72 -2.87 -13.39
CA ASN A 92 5.82 -1.74 -13.63
C ASN A 92 5.79 -0.78 -12.43
N GLY A 93 6.61 -1.02 -11.41
CA GLY A 93 6.63 -0.25 -10.17
C GLY A 93 5.42 -0.53 -9.27
N GLN A 94 4.69 -1.62 -9.50
CA GLN A 94 3.50 -1.95 -8.74
C GLN A 94 3.87 -2.58 -7.39
N ILE A 95 3.27 -2.06 -6.32
CA ILE A 95 3.32 -2.64 -4.97
C ILE A 95 1.90 -3.03 -4.56
N THR A 96 1.73 -4.23 -4.01
CA THR A 96 0.43 -4.75 -3.58
C THR A 96 0.52 -5.42 -2.21
N PHE A 97 -0.45 -5.14 -1.35
CA PHE A 97 -0.62 -5.73 -0.03
C PHE A 97 -2.05 -6.24 0.16
N PRO A 98 -2.27 -7.29 0.97
CA PRO A 98 -3.61 -7.64 1.42
C PRO A 98 -4.17 -6.52 2.32
N ARG A 99 -5.43 -6.14 2.11
CA ARG A 99 -6.07 -5.09 2.91
C ARG A 99 -6.60 -5.67 4.22
N GLN A 100 -5.79 -5.57 5.28
CA GLN A 100 -6.15 -6.03 6.63
C GLN A 100 -6.92 -5.00 7.48
N GLN A 101 -7.31 -3.84 6.90
CA GLN A 101 -8.03 -2.79 7.64
C GLN A 101 -9.26 -2.29 6.90
N GLN A 102 -10.34 -2.04 7.65
CA GLN A 102 -11.59 -1.48 7.11
C GLN A 102 -11.56 0.05 6.98
N SER A 103 -10.62 0.73 7.65
CA SER A 103 -10.43 2.17 7.59
C SER A 103 -10.31 2.69 6.16
N ASP A 104 -10.88 3.87 5.91
CA ASP A 104 -10.70 4.65 4.69
C ASP A 104 -9.47 5.57 4.73
N THR A 105 -8.69 5.50 5.82
CA THR A 105 -7.44 6.24 5.99
C THR A 105 -6.26 5.28 6.03
N ILE A 106 -5.27 5.53 5.17
CA ILE A 106 -4.01 4.83 5.08
C ILE A 106 -2.89 5.80 5.47
N TYR A 107 -1.97 5.33 6.30
CA TYR A 107 -0.75 6.07 6.61
C TYR A 107 0.40 5.56 5.75
N LEU A 108 1.17 6.48 5.18
CA LEU A 108 2.32 6.19 4.34
C LEU A 108 3.58 6.84 4.94
N LEU A 109 4.61 6.05 5.19
CA LEU A 109 5.93 6.50 5.63
C LEU A 109 6.96 6.20 4.57
N VAL A 110 7.76 7.22 4.23
CA VAL A 110 8.96 7.06 3.41
C VAL A 110 10.17 7.32 4.30
N THR A 111 11.01 6.31 4.49
CA THR A 111 12.22 6.39 5.32
C THR A 111 13.23 5.36 4.83
N PRO A 112 14.55 5.63 4.87
CA PRO A 112 15.55 4.63 4.48
C PRO A 112 15.58 3.45 5.46
N GLN A 113 15.20 3.67 6.72
CA GLN A 113 15.24 2.64 7.78
C GLN A 113 14.28 2.97 8.93
N MET A 114 13.92 1.93 9.68
CA MET A 114 13.24 1.99 10.97
C MET A 114 14.04 1.20 12.02
N GLN A 115 13.76 1.45 13.30
CA GLN A 115 14.32 0.67 14.40
C GLN A 115 13.20 -0.06 15.12
N ALA A 116 13.47 -1.31 15.49
CA ALA A 116 12.57 -2.07 16.34
C ALA A 116 12.83 -1.69 17.80
N GLU A 117 11.78 -1.29 18.51
CA GLU A 117 11.80 -1.16 19.95
C GLU A 117 11.33 -2.50 20.55
N PHE A 118 12.20 -3.17 21.29
CA PHE A 118 11.93 -4.50 21.84
C PHE A 118 11.29 -4.40 23.23
N MET A 119 10.28 -5.24 23.49
CA MET A 119 9.83 -5.52 24.85
C MET A 119 10.77 -6.53 25.52
N LEU A 120 11.22 -7.52 24.76
CA LEU A 120 12.24 -8.49 25.16
C LEU A 120 13.24 -8.62 24.01
N SER A 121 14.42 -8.02 24.17
CA SER A 121 15.44 -8.04 23.11
C SER A 121 16.09 -9.43 23.01
N PRO A 122 16.27 -10.03 21.81
CA PRO A 122 15.84 -9.57 20.47
C PRO A 122 14.55 -10.26 19.97
N THR A 123 13.77 -10.88 20.83
CA THR A 123 12.71 -11.85 20.47
C THR A 123 11.34 -11.22 20.25
N LEU A 124 11.00 -10.16 20.98
CA LEU A 124 9.66 -9.59 20.96
C LEU A 124 9.69 -8.08 20.70
N ILE A 125 9.29 -7.69 19.50
CA ILE A 125 9.14 -6.29 19.12
C ILE A 125 7.86 -5.73 19.77
N HIS A 126 8.01 -4.63 20.49
CA HIS A 126 6.89 -3.87 21.01
C HIS A 126 6.28 -2.96 19.94
N HIS A 127 7.11 -2.20 19.23
CA HIS A 127 6.70 -1.35 18.10
C HIS A 127 7.90 -0.89 17.27
N TRP A 128 7.62 -0.29 16.11
CA TRP A 128 8.61 0.36 15.28
C TRP A 128 8.74 1.83 15.64
N ILE A 129 9.97 2.34 15.61
CA ILE A 129 10.30 3.76 15.78
C ILE A 129 11.09 4.25 14.58
N VAL A 130 10.88 5.50 14.21
CA VAL A 130 11.74 6.19 13.23
C VAL A 130 12.87 6.85 14.00
N ASN A 131 14.10 6.56 13.62
CA ASN A 131 15.27 7.17 14.24
C ASN A 131 15.22 8.70 14.03
N LYS A 132 15.38 9.47 15.10
CA LYS A 132 15.36 10.95 15.06
C LYS A 132 16.37 11.56 14.08
N ASN A 133 17.48 10.86 13.83
CA ASN A 133 18.53 11.30 12.92
C ASN A 133 18.33 10.78 11.49
N SER A 134 17.31 9.95 11.26
CA SER A 134 16.99 9.42 9.93
C SER A 134 15.99 10.33 9.23
N PRO A 135 16.22 10.69 7.96
CA PRO A 135 15.27 11.49 7.19
C PRO A 135 14.00 10.68 6.96
N TYR A 136 12.83 11.30 7.14
CA TYR A 136 11.54 10.67 6.87
C TYR A 136 10.53 11.66 6.30
N ALA A 137 9.52 11.12 5.62
CA ALA A 137 8.31 11.85 5.27
C ALA A 137 7.09 10.98 5.60
N PHE A 138 6.13 11.57 6.31
CA PHE A 138 4.94 10.88 6.78
C PHE A 138 3.68 11.52 6.21
N TYR A 139 2.77 10.68 5.71
CA TYR A 139 1.59 11.12 4.98
C TYR A 139 0.34 10.39 5.50
N GLU A 140 -0.75 11.14 5.57
CA GLU A 140 -2.10 10.64 5.76
C GLU A 140 -2.83 10.68 4.41
N ILE A 141 -3.39 9.54 3.99
CA ILE A 141 -4.17 9.39 2.76
C ILE A 141 -5.58 8.96 3.16
N SER A 142 -6.52 9.91 3.15
CA SER A 142 -7.92 9.63 3.50
C SER A 142 -8.81 9.63 2.26
N ARG A 143 -9.53 8.53 2.04
CA ARG A 143 -10.59 8.46 1.04
C ARG A 143 -11.85 9.13 1.59
N LYS A 144 -12.38 10.12 0.87
CA LYS A 144 -13.57 10.89 1.24
C LYS A 144 -14.57 10.90 0.10
N LYS A 145 -15.85 11.09 0.44
CA LYS A 145 -16.94 11.23 -0.52
C LYS A 145 -17.41 12.68 -0.58
N ASN A 146 -17.41 13.27 -1.77
CA ASN A 146 -18.06 14.56 -2.00
C ASN A 146 -19.57 14.35 -2.15
N LYS A 147 -20.35 14.79 -1.16
CA LYS A 147 -21.81 14.60 -1.15
C LYS A 147 -22.52 15.32 -2.30
N LYS A 148 -21.98 16.44 -2.80
CA LYS A 148 -22.61 17.24 -3.86
C LYS A 148 -22.43 16.61 -5.24
N LEU A 149 -21.22 16.10 -5.51
CA LEU A 149 -20.86 15.52 -6.81
C LEU A 149 -21.03 14.00 -6.86
N ASN A 150 -21.31 13.37 -5.71
CA ASN A 150 -21.35 11.91 -5.53
C ASN A 150 -20.05 11.21 -6.00
N THR A 151 -18.92 11.92 -5.96
CA THR A 151 -17.60 11.40 -6.33
C THR A 151 -16.75 11.11 -5.10
N TYR A 152 -15.80 10.20 -5.25
CA TYR A 152 -14.80 9.91 -4.24
C TYR A 152 -13.48 10.60 -4.59
N TYR A 153 -12.71 10.94 -3.56
CA TYR A 153 -11.40 11.54 -3.72
C TYR A 153 -10.50 11.13 -2.56
N PHE A 154 -9.19 11.15 -2.79
CA PHE A 154 -8.19 11.11 -1.74
C PHE A 154 -7.86 12.54 -1.31
N ASP A 155 -7.81 12.75 -0.01
CA ASP A 155 -7.22 13.92 0.63
C ASP A 155 -5.88 13.47 1.22
N ILE A 156 -4.78 13.95 0.64
CA ILE A 156 -3.42 13.51 0.96
C ILE A 156 -2.69 14.67 1.62
N LYS A 157 -2.19 14.44 2.84
CA LYS A 157 -1.50 15.46 3.62
C LYS A 157 -0.20 14.92 4.16
N LYS A 158 0.86 15.73 4.05
CA LYS A 158 2.08 15.51 4.82
C LYS A 158 1.79 15.92 6.26
N ILE A 159 2.06 15.02 7.21
CA ILE A 159 1.80 15.24 8.63
C ILE A 159 3.06 14.91 9.45
N GLU A 160 3.09 15.36 10.70
CA GLU A 160 4.14 14.99 11.64
C GLU A 160 3.98 13.53 12.08
N ILE A 161 5.10 12.84 12.27
CA ILE A 161 5.05 11.46 12.75
C ILE A 161 4.59 11.45 14.21
N PRO A 162 3.60 10.62 14.58
CA PRO A 162 3.20 10.47 15.96
C PRO A 162 4.36 9.89 16.79
N LYS A 163 4.34 10.13 18.11
CA LYS A 163 5.34 9.56 19.04
C LYS A 163 5.46 8.03 18.93
N LYS A 164 4.35 7.35 18.64
CA LYS A 164 4.29 5.90 18.40
C LYS A 164 3.78 5.67 16.98
N VAL A 165 4.60 5.02 16.15
CA VAL A 165 4.24 4.71 14.76
C VAL A 165 3.11 3.66 14.77
N PRO A 166 1.96 3.92 14.11
CA PRO A 166 0.89 2.94 14.00
C PRO A 166 1.36 1.69 13.23
N LEU A 167 0.87 0.50 13.60
CA LEU A 167 1.22 -0.74 12.90
C LEU A 167 0.61 -0.80 11.48
N ASN A 168 -0.51 -0.13 11.26
CA ASN A 168 -1.25 -0.08 10.00
C ASN A 168 -0.70 0.97 9.02
N ILE A 169 0.62 1.05 8.94
CA ILE A 169 1.37 1.98 8.11
C ILE A 169 2.00 1.23 6.93
N ILE A 170 1.88 1.81 5.74
CA ILE A 170 2.69 1.39 4.60
C ILE A 170 4.02 2.10 4.75
N THR A 171 5.11 1.35 4.84
CA THR A 171 6.46 1.91 4.87
C THR A 171 7.16 1.60 3.56
N ILE A 172 7.62 2.63 2.85
CA ILE A 172 8.49 2.51 1.68
C ILE A 172 9.92 2.75 2.15
N TYR A 173 10.79 1.77 1.89
CA TYR A 173 12.20 1.84 2.29
C TYR A 173 13.00 2.61 1.24
N ALA A 174 13.03 3.94 1.38
CA ALA A 174 13.77 4.87 0.51
C ALA A 174 14.03 6.20 1.22
N HIS A 175 15.01 6.96 0.72
CA HIS A 175 15.17 8.35 1.15
C HIS A 175 13.94 9.18 0.73
N PRO A 176 13.37 10.03 1.61
CA PRO A 176 12.19 10.82 1.27
C PRO A 176 12.39 11.73 0.06
N ASP A 177 13.60 12.27 -0.16
CA ASP A 177 13.90 13.12 -1.33
C ASP A 177 13.86 12.37 -2.68
N HIS A 178 13.82 11.04 -2.65
CA HIS A 178 13.73 10.20 -3.84
C HIS A 178 12.31 9.75 -4.16
N ILE A 179 11.34 9.94 -3.24
CA ILE A 179 9.94 9.57 -3.45
C ILE A 179 9.07 10.81 -3.29
N GLN A 180 8.44 11.21 -4.38
CA GLN A 180 7.44 12.26 -4.39
C GLN A 180 6.04 11.66 -4.27
N VAL A 181 5.38 11.99 -3.17
CA VAL A 181 3.98 11.66 -2.91
C VAL A 181 3.12 12.85 -3.33
N PRO A 182 2.08 12.68 -4.16
CA PRO A 182 1.23 13.78 -4.57
C PRO A 182 0.39 14.26 -3.39
N VAL A 183 0.57 15.51 -2.97
CA VAL A 183 -0.17 16.12 -1.86
C VAL A 183 -1.40 16.85 -2.41
N GLY A 184 -2.49 16.86 -1.65
CA GLY A 184 -3.73 17.53 -2.01
C GLY A 184 -4.86 16.57 -2.36
N ILE A 185 -5.79 17.05 -3.19
CA ILE A 185 -7.01 16.31 -3.55
C ILE A 185 -6.81 15.60 -4.88
N LEU A 186 -6.98 14.28 -4.90
CA LEU A 186 -6.96 13.48 -6.12
C LEU A 186 -8.27 12.73 -6.29
N LEU A 187 -8.85 12.79 -7.49
CA LEU A 187 -10.05 12.03 -7.81
C LEU A 187 -9.79 10.53 -7.69
N ASN A 188 -10.79 9.81 -7.17
CA ASN A 188 -10.71 8.38 -7.01
C ASN A 188 -12.05 7.73 -7.37
N THR A 189 -12.00 6.51 -7.90
CA THR A 189 -13.16 5.64 -8.08
C THR A 189 -13.29 4.74 -6.86
N TYR A 190 -14.46 4.72 -6.23
CA TYR A 190 -14.68 3.83 -5.08
C TYR A 190 -14.59 2.36 -5.51
N SER A 191 -13.79 1.61 -4.77
CA SER A 191 -13.74 0.16 -4.86
C SER A 191 -13.39 -0.44 -3.49
N THR A 192 -13.66 -1.74 -3.33
CA THR A 192 -13.23 -2.51 -2.15
C THR A 192 -11.71 -2.52 -2.02
N ASN A 193 -11.04 -2.53 -3.18
CA ASN A 193 -9.61 -2.34 -3.29
C ASN A 193 -9.23 -0.88 -3.02
N PHE A 194 -8.08 -0.69 -2.40
CA PHE A 194 -7.53 0.61 -2.12
C PHE A 194 -6.41 0.89 -3.11
N ILE A 195 -6.78 1.42 -4.28
CA ILE A 195 -5.82 1.85 -5.30
C ILE A 195 -5.33 3.23 -4.87
N LEU A 196 -4.14 3.31 -4.28
CA LEU A 196 -3.59 4.59 -3.85
C LEU A 196 -3.09 5.38 -5.08
N PRO A 197 -2.95 6.70 -4.93
CA PRO A 197 -2.33 7.55 -5.93
C PRO A 197 -0.96 7.04 -6.36
N GLU A 198 -0.65 7.27 -7.63
CA GLU A 198 0.66 7.03 -8.20
C GLU A 198 1.73 7.90 -7.53
N LEU A 199 2.87 7.30 -7.20
CA LEU A 199 4.04 7.97 -6.64
C LEU A 199 5.07 8.17 -7.75
N GLN A 200 5.87 9.22 -7.62
CA GLN A 200 7.01 9.47 -8.51
C GLN A 200 8.30 9.21 -7.75
N ALA A 201 9.26 8.59 -8.42
CA ALA A 201 10.53 8.24 -7.82
C ALA A 201 11.69 8.73 -8.68
N LYS A 202 12.63 9.43 -8.06
CA LYS A 202 13.97 9.63 -8.66
C LYS A 202 14.70 8.30 -8.69
N LYS A 203 15.77 8.20 -9.45
CA LYS A 203 16.63 7.02 -9.48
C LYS A 203 17.03 6.56 -8.07
N ILE A 204 16.61 5.34 -7.69
CA ILE A 204 16.83 4.78 -6.34
C ILE A 204 17.92 3.70 -6.39
N ASN A 205 18.78 3.66 -5.36
CA ASN A 205 19.66 2.52 -5.12
C ASN A 205 18.92 1.42 -4.36
N THR A 206 18.36 0.46 -5.10
CA THR A 206 17.55 -0.65 -4.56
C THR A 206 18.38 -1.66 -3.77
N VAL A 207 19.68 -1.81 -4.07
CA VAL A 207 20.58 -2.77 -3.39
C VAL A 207 20.72 -2.43 -1.90
N LYS A 208 20.98 -1.16 -1.58
CA LYS A 208 21.12 -0.72 -0.18
C LYS A 208 19.85 -0.96 0.62
N ASN A 209 18.70 -0.64 0.04
CA ASN A 209 17.40 -0.84 0.68
C ASN A 209 17.13 -2.34 0.91
N SER A 210 17.53 -3.19 -0.05
CA SER A 210 17.42 -4.66 0.04
C SER A 210 18.18 -5.27 1.19
N LEU A 211 19.39 -4.80 1.45
CA LEU A 211 20.19 -5.30 2.58
C LEU A 211 19.51 -4.98 3.92
N TYR A 212 18.93 -3.79 4.05
CA TYR A 212 18.21 -3.41 5.24
C TYR A 212 16.93 -4.23 5.44
N THR A 213 16.09 -4.36 4.41
CA THR A 213 14.84 -5.13 4.55
C THR A 213 15.08 -6.61 4.82
N LEU A 214 16.15 -7.19 4.27
CA LEU A 214 16.58 -8.54 4.61
C LEU A 214 16.91 -8.67 6.11
N SER A 215 17.57 -7.67 6.70
CA SER A 215 17.94 -7.69 8.13
C SER A 215 16.72 -7.66 9.07
N ILE A 216 15.62 -7.05 8.65
CA ILE A 216 14.39 -6.99 9.44
C ILE A 216 13.39 -8.08 9.08
N LYS A 217 13.56 -8.78 7.95
CA LYS A 217 12.60 -9.76 7.42
C LYS A 217 12.18 -10.82 8.46
N GLN A 218 13.12 -11.29 9.27
CA GLN A 218 12.88 -12.26 10.35
C GLN A 218 11.77 -11.84 11.33
N TYR A 219 11.52 -10.54 11.47
CA TYR A 219 10.47 -10.00 12.34
C TYR A 219 9.08 -9.94 11.68
N PHE A 220 9.00 -10.29 10.40
CA PHE A 220 7.79 -10.25 9.56
C PHE A 220 7.37 -11.66 9.10
N GLU A 221 8.13 -12.70 9.48
CA GLU A 221 7.78 -14.07 9.14
C GLU A 221 6.61 -14.56 10.00
N GLN A 222 5.69 -15.30 9.38
CA GLN A 222 4.60 -15.94 10.13
C GLN A 222 5.22 -16.93 11.11
N ILE A 223 4.86 -16.80 12.40
CA ILE A 223 5.18 -17.81 13.39
C ILE A 223 4.37 -19.05 13.01
N ASN A 224 5.02 -20.05 12.42
CA ASN A 224 4.44 -21.38 12.32
C ASN A 224 4.33 -21.92 13.75
N ILE A 225 3.20 -21.65 14.38
CA ILE A 225 2.82 -22.33 15.61
C ILE A 225 2.45 -23.74 15.15
N GLU A 226 3.44 -24.62 15.09
CA GLU A 226 3.15 -26.06 15.11
C GLU A 226 2.33 -26.27 16.38
N SER A 227 1.03 -26.51 16.22
CA SER A 227 0.16 -26.84 17.34
C SER A 227 0.62 -28.20 17.85
N LYS A 228 1.58 -28.17 18.77
CA LYS A 228 1.86 -29.31 19.60
C LYS A 228 0.62 -29.48 20.46
N ASN A 229 -0.29 -30.32 20.00
CA ASN A 229 -1.45 -30.80 20.75
C ASN A 229 -0.93 -31.66 21.92
N ASP A 230 -0.21 -31.04 22.84
CA ASP A 230 0.05 -31.59 24.16
C ASP A 230 -1.20 -31.27 25.00
N MET A 231 -2.34 -31.87 24.64
CA MET A 231 -3.38 -32.11 25.64
C MET A 231 -2.83 -33.23 26.52
N PRO A 232 -2.46 -32.99 27.79
CA PRO A 232 -2.34 -34.09 28.72
C PRO A 232 -3.73 -34.71 28.84
N THR A 233 -3.90 -35.90 28.28
CA THR A 233 -5.11 -36.69 28.45
C THR A 233 -5.32 -36.87 29.96
N ILE A 234 -6.48 -36.48 30.48
CA ILE A 234 -6.85 -36.57 31.91
C ILE A 234 -6.59 -37.97 32.49
N THR A 235 -6.50 -38.99 31.63
CA THR A 235 -6.11 -40.36 31.95
C THR A 235 -4.76 -40.51 32.65
N THR A 236 -3.77 -39.65 32.42
CA THR A 236 -2.45 -39.75 33.09
C THR A 236 -2.39 -39.10 34.48
N MET A 237 -3.43 -38.39 34.93
CA MET A 237 -3.48 -37.84 36.29
C MET A 237 -4.22 -38.75 37.30
N VAL A 238 -4.86 -39.85 36.85
CA VAL A 238 -5.62 -40.75 37.72
C VAL A 238 -4.86 -42.04 38.09
N THR A 239 -3.70 -42.30 37.49
CA THR A 239 -2.89 -43.50 37.80
C THR A 239 -1.80 -43.27 38.87
N ASN A 240 -1.72 -42.08 39.45
CA ASN A 240 -0.77 -41.73 40.53
C ASN A 240 -1.48 -41.29 41.83
N GLN A 241 -2.60 -41.93 42.17
CA GLN A 241 -3.18 -41.89 43.52
C GLN A 241 -3.40 -43.30 44.05
#